data_AF-A0AAV5BC20-F1
#
_entry.id   AF-A0AAV5BC20-F1
#
_cell.length_a   1.000
_cell.length_b   1.000
_cell.length_c   1.000
_cell.angle_alpha   90.00
_cell.angle_beta   90.00
_cell.angle_gamma   90.00
#
_symmetry.space_group_name_H-M   'P 1'
#
loop_
_entity.id
_entity.type
_entity.pdbx_description
1 polymer ?
#
loop_
_entity_poly.entity_id
_entity_poly.type
_entity_poly.pdbx_seq_one_letter_code
_entity_poly.pdbx_strand_id
1 'polypeptide(L)'
;MLFFMSLFPYAISIVASHFSNKSAQVFYGIIMLGEVLSNMALTNAIRKENPEFSFRLLYEVNDPVAATDVLFKIAVIILSTIGKKTPTSIGGR
;
A
#
# COMPACT_ATOMS: atom_id res chain seq x y z
N MET A 1 3.35 -9.69 7.99
CA MET A 1 2.22 -9.70 7.04
C MET A 1 0.90 -9.63 7.78
N LEU A 2 0.54 -10.66 8.57
CA LEU A 2 -0.75 -10.76 9.26
C LEU A 2 -1.12 -9.54 10.13
N PHE A 3 -0.15 -8.96 10.82
CA PHE A 3 -0.33 -7.72 11.59
C PHE A 3 -0.86 -6.56 10.73
N PHE A 4 -0.32 -6.35 9.53
CA PHE A 4 -0.81 -5.28 8.64
C PHE A 4 -2.14 -5.66 8.01
N MET A 5 -2.34 -6.95 7.69
CA MET A 5 -3.60 -7.41 7.11
C MET A 5 -4.81 -7.18 8.04
N SER A 6 -4.64 -7.36 9.35
CA SER A 6 -5.72 -7.14 10.32
C SER A 6 -6.13 -5.67 10.44
N LEU A 7 -5.30 -4.73 9.99
CA LEU A 7 -5.61 -3.29 10.01
C LEU A 7 -6.41 -2.83 8.79
N PHE A 8 -6.48 -3.62 7.71
CA PHE A 8 -7.19 -3.23 6.49
C PHE A 8 -8.66 -2.85 6.70
N PRO A 9 -9.49 -3.63 7.43
CA PRO A 9 -10.90 -3.27 7.63
C PRO A 9 -11.07 -1.88 8.28
N TYR A 10 -10.20 -1.55 9.24
CA TYR A 10 -10.20 -0.26 9.91
C TYR A 10 -9.71 0.88 9.00
N ALA A 11 -8.59 0.68 8.31
CA ALA A 11 -8.03 1.69 7.42
C ALA A 11 -8.96 2.01 6.23
N ILE A 12 -9.58 0.99 5.65
CA ILE A 12 -10.58 1.15 4.59
C ILE A 12 -11.79 1.94 5.10
N SER A 13 -12.27 1.65 6.32
CA SER A 13 -13.38 2.40 6.93
C SER A 13 -13.04 3.89 7.10
N ILE A 14 -11.84 4.22 7.59
CA ILE A 14 -11.43 5.63 7.74
C ILE A 14 -11.37 6.34 6.39
N VAL A 15 -10.74 5.73 5.38
CA VAL A 15 -10.63 6.32 4.04
C VAL A 15 -12.00 6.47 3.39
N ALA A 16 -12.90 5.50 3.55
CA ALA A 16 -14.26 5.59 3.01
C ALA A 16 -15.04 6.75 3.64
N SER A 17 -14.90 6.98 4.96
CA SER A 17 -15.57 8.09 5.65
C SER A 17 -14.91 9.46 5.39
N HIS A 18 -13.60 9.49 5.12
CA HIS A 18 -12.84 10.72 4.95
C HIS A 18 -12.01 10.69 3.67
N PHE A 19 -12.66 10.42 2.54
CA PHE A 19 -11.97 10.13 1.28
C PHE A 19 -11.04 11.23 0.81
N SER A 20 -11.35 12.50 1.08
CA SER A 20 -10.51 13.66 0.71
C SER A 20 -9.44 14.01 1.76
N ASN A 21 -9.41 13.31 2.89
CA ASN A 21 -8.45 13.57 3.96
C ASN A 21 -7.10 12.93 3.63
N LYS A 22 -6.09 13.80 3.39
CA LYS A 22 -4.73 13.37 3.06
C LYS A 22 -4.12 12.47 4.13
N SER A 23 -4.37 12.74 5.41
CA SER A 23 -3.82 11.93 6.51
C SER A 23 -4.42 10.52 6.52
N ALA A 24 -5.72 10.38 6.23
CA ALA A 24 -6.38 9.08 6.11
C ALA A 24 -5.80 8.26 4.95
N GLN A 25 -5.58 8.90 3.80
CA GLN A 25 -4.98 8.26 2.62
C GLN A 25 -3.53 7.85 2.87
N VAL A 26 -2.72 8.70 3.51
CA VAL A 26 -1.33 8.38 3.88
C VAL A 26 -1.28 7.22 4.87
N PHE A 27 -2.15 7.20 5.89
CA PHE A 27 -2.23 6.11 6.85
C PHE A 27 -2.55 4.77 6.17
N TYR A 28 -3.53 4.73 5.27
CA TYR A 28 -3.84 3.55 4.47
C TYR A 28 -2.65 3.11 3.60
N GLY A 29 -1.94 4.06 2.99
CA GLY A 29 -0.73 3.81 2.22
C GLY A 29 0.40 3.16 3.02
N ILE A 30 0.62 3.61 4.26
CA ILE A 30 1.63 3.03 5.16
C ILE A 30 1.30 1.57 5.48
N ILE A 31 0.03 1.26 5.75
CA ILE A 31 -0.42 -0.11 6.01
C ILE A 31 -0.18 -1.01 4.79
N MET A 32 -0.56 -0.53 3.60
CA MET A 32 -0.31 -1.20 2.32
C MET A 32 1.18 -1.50 2.10
N LEU A 33 2.06 -0.53 2.38
CA LEU A 33 3.51 -0.72 2.23
C LEU A 33 4.06 -1.72 3.25
N GLY A 34 3.62 -1.65 4.51
CA GLY A 34 4.03 -2.58 5.55
C GLY A 34 3.66 -4.03 5.23
N GLU A 35 2.52 -4.23 4.58
CA GLU A 35 2.08 -5.55 4.09
C GLU A 35 3.05 -6.10 3.03
N VAL A 36 3.36 -5.34 1.99
CA VAL A 36 4.28 -5.76 0.92
C VAL A 36 5.69 -6.01 1.45
N LEU A 37 6.22 -5.09 2.27
CA LEU A 37 7.54 -5.25 2.89
C LEU A 37 7.61 -6.50 3.77
N SER A 38 6.53 -6.81 4.49
CA SER A 38 6.45 -8.04 5.26
C SER A 38 6.46 -9.29 4.38
N ASN A 39 5.78 -9.26 3.25
CA ASN A 39 5.77 -10.39 2.31
C ASN A 39 7.16 -10.60 1.70
N MET A 40 7.82 -9.52 1.30
CA MET A 40 9.20 -9.55 0.82
C MET A 40 10.16 -10.15 1.87
N ALA A 41 10.03 -9.74 3.14
CA ALA A 41 10.85 -10.27 4.22
C ALA A 41 10.62 -11.78 4.44
N LEU A 42 9.35 -12.21 4.40
CA LEU A 42 8.99 -13.63 4.51
C LEU A 42 9.56 -14.45 3.35
N THR A 43 9.38 -14.01 2.11
CA THR A 43 9.93 -14.68 0.92
C THR A 43 11.45 -14.80 1.02
N ASN A 44 12.14 -13.73 1.42
CA ASN A 44 13.59 -13.75 1.58
C ASN A 44 14.05 -14.73 2.68
N ALA A 45 13.33 -14.79 3.79
CA ALA A 45 13.63 -15.71 4.89
C ALA A 45 13.48 -17.18 4.44
N ILE A 46 12.41 -17.50 3.70
CA ILE A 46 12.17 -18.85 3.17
C ILE A 46 13.25 -19.25 2.15
N ARG A 47 13.61 -18.33 1.24
CA ARG A 47 14.64 -18.59 0.21
C ARG A 47 16.01 -18.85 0.82
N LYS A 48 16.38 -18.12 1.87
CA LYS A 48 17.67 -18.30 2.55
C LYS A 48 17.87 -19.74 3.02
N GLU A 49 16.81 -20.38 3.50
CA GLU A 49 16.85 -21.75 4.02
C GLU A 49 16.53 -22.80 2.93
N ASN A 50 15.89 -22.41 1.83
CA ASN A 50 15.48 -23.33 0.75
C ASN A 50 15.75 -22.72 -0.64
N PRO A 51 17.01 -22.74 -1.11
CA PRO A 51 17.39 -22.13 -2.39
C PRO A 51 16.78 -22.83 -3.62
N GLU A 52 16.43 -24.11 -3.50
CA GLU A 52 15.80 -24.90 -4.57
C GLU A 52 14.30 -24.58 -4.76
N PHE A 53 13.68 -23.91 -3.76
CA PHE A 53 12.28 -23.54 -3.81
C PHE A 53 12.11 -22.24 -4.60
N SER A 54 11.88 -22.36 -5.91
CA SER A 54 11.55 -21.22 -6.77
C SER A 54 10.12 -20.73 -6.51
N PHE A 55 9.99 -19.79 -5.58
CA PHE A 55 8.73 -19.11 -5.31
C PHE A 55 8.42 -18.05 -6.38
N ARG A 56 8.21 -18.50 -7.63
CA ARG A 56 7.81 -17.66 -8.77
C ARG A 56 6.44 -16.96 -8.61
N LEU A 57 5.73 -17.25 -7.51
CA LEU A 57 4.42 -16.69 -7.16
C LEU A 57 4.50 -15.63 -6.04
N LEU A 58 5.62 -15.49 -5.35
CA LEU A 58 5.77 -14.68 -4.14
C LEU A 58 6.85 -13.62 -4.36
N TYR A 59 6.43 -12.43 -4.82
CA TYR A 59 7.15 -11.15 -4.75
C TYR A 59 8.63 -11.25 -4.34
N GLU A 60 9.50 -11.47 -5.30
CA GLU A 60 10.94 -11.50 -5.07
C GLU A 60 11.47 -10.07 -4.90
N VAL A 61 12.39 -9.85 -3.95
CA VAL A 61 12.98 -8.51 -3.72
C VAL A 61 13.79 -7.99 -4.91
N ASN A 62 14.28 -8.88 -5.76
CA ASN A 62 15.01 -8.52 -6.98
C ASN A 62 14.15 -8.67 -8.26
N ASP A 63 12.85 -8.92 -8.11
CA ASP A 63 11.94 -9.04 -9.24
C ASP A 63 11.44 -7.64 -9.67
N PRO A 64 11.63 -7.28 -10.95
CA PRO A 64 11.14 -6.01 -11.49
C PRO A 64 9.62 -5.83 -11.30
N VAL A 65 8.83 -6.90 -11.22
CA VAL A 65 7.39 -6.85 -10.92
C VAL A 65 7.14 -6.33 -9.51
N ALA A 66 7.90 -6.85 -8.53
CA ALA A 66 7.79 -6.43 -7.14
C ALA A 66 8.22 -4.97 -6.94
N ALA A 67 9.30 -4.56 -7.62
CA ALA A 67 9.72 -3.15 -7.65
C ALA A 67 8.64 -2.26 -8.29
N THR A 68 8.00 -2.71 -9.37
CA THR A 68 6.94 -1.96 -10.07
C THR A 68 5.71 -1.76 -9.20
N ASP A 69 5.27 -2.76 -8.43
CA ASP A 69 4.14 -2.61 -7.50
C ASP A 69 4.45 -1.66 -6.34
N VAL A 70 5.64 -1.74 -5.75
CA VAL A 70 6.05 -0.78 -4.71
C VAL A 70 6.10 0.63 -5.27
N LEU A 71 6.65 0.83 -6.47
CA LEU A 71 6.66 2.13 -7.15
C LEU A 71 5.24 2.63 -7.44
N PHE A 72 4.34 1.76 -7.88
CA PHE A 72 2.94 2.10 -8.11
C PHE A 72 2.25 2.52 -6.81
N LYS A 73 2.46 1.79 -5.70
CA LYS A 73 1.92 2.14 -4.38
C LYS A 73 2.47 3.49 -3.90
N ILE A 74 3.76 3.77 -4.08
CA ILE A 74 4.35 5.08 -3.76
C ILE A 74 3.71 6.18 -4.62
N ALA A 75 3.56 5.98 -5.93
CA ALA A 75 2.92 6.93 -6.83
C ALA A 75 1.46 7.21 -6.42
N VAL A 76 0.70 6.19 -6.05
CA VAL A 76 -0.66 6.31 -5.52
C VAL A 76 -0.69 7.16 -4.25
N ILE A 77 0.24 6.94 -3.31
CA ILE A 77 0.34 7.74 -2.08
C ILE A 77 0.64 9.20 -2.42
N ILE A 78 1.60 9.46 -3.31
CA ILE A 78 1.96 10.81 -3.74
C ILE A 78 0.75 11.49 -4.39
N LEU A 79 0.08 10.83 -5.34
CA LEU A 79 -1.10 11.36 -6.02
C LEU A 79 -2.24 11.67 -5.04
N SER A 80 -2.46 10.82 -4.04
CA SER A 80 -3.38 11.09 -2.93
C SER A 80 -3.09 12.41 -2.21
N THR A 81 -1.81 12.70 -1.96
CA THR A 81 -1.40 13.95 -1.28
C THR A 81 -1.51 15.20 -2.16
N ILE A 82 -1.51 15.06 -3.50
CA ILE A 82 -1.73 16.13 -4.47
C ILE A 82 -3.25 16.36 -4.58
N GLY A 83 -3.83 16.93 -3.52
CA GLY A 83 -5.27 17.14 -3.42
C GLY A 83 -5.82 17.95 -4.61
N LYS A 84 -6.89 17.45 -5.23
CA LYS A 84 -7.79 18.29 -6.02
C LYS A 84 -8.39 19.34 -5.08
N LYS A 85 -8.25 20.63 -5.41
CA LYS A 85 -9.17 21.66 -4.91
C LYS A 85 -10.56 21.23 -5.35
N THR A 86 -11.42 20.86 -4.41
CA THR A 86 -12.85 20.79 -4.64
C THR A 86 -13.26 22.16 -5.18
N PRO A 87 -13.93 22.25 -6.35
CA PRO A 87 -14.52 23.52 -6.75
C PRO A 87 -15.50 23.89 -5.64
N THR A 88 -15.19 25.00 -4.97
CA THR A 88 -16.08 25.67 -4.03
C THR A 88 -17.46 25.72 -4.66
N SER A 89 -18.43 25.08 -4.02
CA SER A 89 -19.84 25.24 -4.33
C SER A 89 -20.11 26.73 -4.45
N ILE A 90 -20.40 27.17 -5.68
CA ILE A 90 -20.90 28.51 -5.93
C ILE A 90 -22.22 28.57 -5.18
N GLY A 91 -22.31 29.52 -4.25
CA GLY A 91 -23.50 29.77 -3.46
C GLY A 91 -24.75 29.84 -4.35
N GLY A 92 -25.78 29.14 -3.91
CA GLY A 92 -27.12 29.21 -4.48
C GLY A 92 -28.09 29.02 -3.33
N ARG A 93 -28.51 30.17 -2.80
CA ARG A 93 -29.69 30.49 -1.97
C ARG A 93 -30.57 29.34 -1.49
#